data_AF-A0A7V5T8I2-F1
#
_entry.id   AF-A0A7V5T8I2-F1
#
_cell.length_a   1.000
_cell.length_b   1.000
_cell.length_c   1.000
_cell.angle_alpha   90.00
_cell.angle_beta   90.00
_cell.angle_gamma   90.00
#
_symmetry.space_group_name_H-M   'P 1'
#
loop_
_entity.id
_entity.type
_entity.pdbx_description
1 polymer ?
#
loop_
_entity_poly.entity_id
_entity_poly.type
_entity_poly.pdbx_seq_one_letter_code
_entity_poly.pdbx_strand_id
1 'polypeptide(L)'
;MDWYQLWQILSAPDNVPIVGLLVIVPFYTWYGLRQARANDRLIEQLEANPELAKTHHRKTFPYRPGWPTEVHVWPYLLRIEF
;
A
#
# COMPACT_ATOMS: atom_id res chain seq x y z
N MET A 1 0.82 -37.17 -8.61
CA MET A 1 0.66 -35.83 -9.21
C MET A 1 1.99 -35.50 -9.85
N ASP A 2 2.01 -35.36 -11.17
CA ASP A 2 3.20 -35.00 -11.95
C ASP A 2 3.17 -33.50 -12.32
N TRP A 3 4.33 -32.92 -12.64
CA TRP A 3 4.46 -31.52 -13.06
C TRP A 3 3.63 -31.19 -14.28
N TYR A 4 3.52 -32.12 -15.23
CA TYR A 4 2.65 -31.98 -16.38
C TYR A 4 1.18 -31.87 -15.99
N GLN A 5 0.74 -32.69 -15.05
CA GLN A 5 -0.64 -32.69 -14.55
C GLN A 5 -0.96 -31.40 -13.79
N LEU A 6 -0.02 -30.90 -12.97
CA LEU A 6 -0.16 -29.59 -12.32
C LEU A 6 -0.25 -28.45 -13.35
N TRP A 7 0.59 -28.48 -14.39
CA TRP A 7 0.53 -27.49 -15.47
C TRP A 7 -0.83 -27.49 -16.17
N GLN A 8 -1.35 -28.67 -16.56
CA GLN A 8 -2.66 -28.79 -17.18
C GLN A 8 -3.79 -28.21 -16.32
N ILE A 9 -3.76 -28.46 -15.01
CA ILE A 9 -4.76 -27.92 -14.07
C ILE A 9 -4.63 -26.40 -13.99
N LEU A 10 -3.42 -25.86 -13.78
CA LEU A 10 -3.19 -24.43 -13.62
C LEU A 10 -3.47 -23.63 -14.90
N SER A 11 -3.16 -24.20 -16.07
CA SER A 11 -3.35 -23.55 -17.37
C SER A 11 -4.75 -23.72 -17.95
N ALA A 12 -5.64 -24.48 -17.28
CA ALA A 12 -7.03 -24.59 -17.70
C ALA A 12 -7.67 -23.19 -17.71
N PRO A 13 -8.35 -22.77 -18.79
CA PRO A 13 -8.81 -21.38 -18.96
C PRO A 13 -9.67 -20.85 -17.81
N ASP A 14 -10.45 -21.72 -17.18
CA ASP A 14 -11.29 -21.45 -16.01
C ASP A 14 -10.49 -21.30 -14.69
N ASN A 15 -9.32 -21.91 -14.60
CA ASN A 15 -8.45 -21.84 -13.42
C ASN A 15 -7.46 -20.66 -13.45
N VAL A 16 -7.13 -20.13 -14.64
CA VAL A 16 -6.18 -19.00 -14.78
C VAL A 16 -6.54 -17.81 -13.88
N PRO A 17 -7.82 -17.36 -13.78
CA PRO A 17 -8.19 -16.26 -12.89
C PRO A 17 -7.90 -16.54 -11.41
N ILE A 18 -8.27 -17.71 -10.89
CA ILE A 18 -8.07 -18.03 -9.47
C ILE A 18 -6.58 -18.20 -9.15
N VAL A 19 -5.79 -18.78 -10.06
CA VAL A 19 -4.33 -18.87 -9.91
C VAL A 19 -3.71 -17.48 -9.81
N GLY A 20 -4.17 -16.53 -10.63
CA GLY A 20 -3.76 -15.14 -10.52
C GLY A 20 -4.13 -14.52 -9.17
N LEU A 21 -5.37 -14.73 -8.71
CA LEU A 21 -5.85 -14.21 -7.41
C LEU A 21 -5.08 -14.78 -6.22
N LEU A 22 -4.65 -16.05 -6.27
CA LEU A 22 -3.84 -16.67 -5.23
C LEU A 22 -2.49 -15.95 -5.01
N VAL A 23 -1.99 -15.22 -6.01
CA VAL A 23 -0.79 -14.39 -5.88
C VAL A 23 -1.15 -12.95 -5.52
N ILE A 24 -2.12 -12.37 -6.23
CA ILE A 24 -2.51 -10.96 -6.08
C ILE A 24 -3.06 -10.69 -4.68
N VAL A 25 -3.97 -11.52 -4.18
CA VAL A 25 -4.66 -11.27 -2.90
C VAL A 25 -3.67 -11.25 -1.74
N PRO A 26 -2.84 -12.30 -1.49
CA PRO A 26 -1.89 -12.26 -0.40
C PRO A 26 -0.88 -11.11 -0.51
N PHE A 27 -0.43 -10.80 -1.72
CA PHE A 27 0.49 -9.68 -1.95
C PHE A 27 -0.11 -8.35 -1.52
N TYR A 28 -1.31 -8.01 -2.00
CA TYR A 28 -1.95 -6.74 -1.65
C TYR A 28 -2.43 -6.69 -0.20
N THR A 29 -2.85 -7.82 0.38
CA THR A 29 -3.15 -7.91 1.81
C THR A 29 -1.92 -7.61 2.66
N TRP A 30 -0.79 -8.26 2.39
CA TRP A 30 0.46 -7.97 3.08
C TRP A 30 0.90 -6.52 2.88
N TYR A 31 0.85 -6.03 1.64
CA TYR A 31 1.25 -4.68 1.30
C TYR A 31 0.43 -3.61 2.04
N GLY A 32 -0.90 -3.78 2.08
CA GLY A 32 -1.80 -2.92 2.84
C GLY A 32 -1.50 -2.92 4.34
N LEU A 33 -1.33 -4.10 4.94
CA LEU A 33 -0.98 -4.21 6.37
C LEU A 33 0.41 -3.63 6.68
N ARG A 34 1.37 -3.75 5.77
CA ARG A 34 2.70 -3.15 5.91
C ARG A 34 2.61 -1.63 5.91
N GLN A 35 1.82 -1.05 5.00
CA GLN A 35 1.60 0.39 4.94
C GLN A 35 0.85 0.91 6.16
N ALA A 36 -0.18 0.21 6.62
CA ALA A 36 -0.94 0.58 7.81
C ALA A 36 -0.02 0.71 9.03
N ARG A 37 0.78 -0.32 9.33
CA ARG A 37 1.74 -0.26 10.44
C ARG A 37 2.78 0.86 10.30
N ALA A 38 3.21 1.16 9.07
CA ALA A 38 4.16 2.24 8.83
C ALA A 38 3.52 3.62 9.03
N ASN A 39 2.23 3.77 8.70
CA ASN A 39 1.46 4.99 8.99
C ASN A 39 1.24 5.15 10.50
N ASP A 40 0.92 4.08 11.23
CA ASP A 40 0.74 4.15 12.70
C ASP A 40 2.02 4.64 13.39
N ARG A 41 3.18 4.12 12.99
CA ARG A 41 4.48 4.57 13.50
C ARG A 41 4.79 6.02 13.14
N LEU A 42 4.42 6.45 11.94
CA LEU A 42 4.59 7.84 11.52
C LEU A 42 3.73 8.77 12.36
N ILE A 43 2.48 8.41 12.62
CA ILE A 43 1.57 9.19 13.48
C ILE A 43 2.20 9.33 14.88
N GLU A 44 2.63 8.23 15.50
CA GLU A 44 3.28 8.24 16.81
C GLU A 44 4.52 9.14 16.85
N GLN A 45 5.37 9.07 15.81
CA GLN A 45 6.58 9.92 15.70
C GLN A 45 6.25 11.41 15.59
N LEU A 46 5.24 11.77 14.80
CA LEU A 46 4.84 13.17 14.60
C LEU A 46 4.09 13.73 15.81
N GLU A 47 3.30 12.92 16.50
CA GLU A 47 2.65 13.32 17.75
C GLU A 47 3.67 13.56 18.86
N ALA A 48 4.72 12.74 18.95
CA ALA A 48 5.79 12.90 19.92
C ALA A 48 6.73 14.09 19.61
N ASN A 49 6.80 14.55 18.36
CA ASN A 49 7.69 15.65 17.95
C ASN A 49 6.95 16.73 17.12
N PRO A 50 6.42 17.77 17.79
CA PRO A 50 5.68 18.86 17.14
C PRO A 50 6.50 19.69 16.14
N GLU A 51 7.83 19.76 16.27
CA GLU A 51 8.69 20.46 15.30
C GLU A 51 8.82 19.66 14.00
N LEU A 52 8.99 18.34 14.12
CA LEU A 52 9.01 17.42 12.98
C LEU A 52 7.66 17.41 12.27
N ALA A 53 6.54 17.45 13.02
CA ALA A 53 5.19 17.51 12.45
C ALA A 53 4.93 18.74 11.55
N LYS A 54 5.69 19.83 11.73
CA LYS A 54 5.61 21.05 10.92
C LYS A 54 6.44 20.99 9.64
N THR A 55 7.25 19.96 9.44
CA THR A 55 8.17 19.85 8.29
C THR A 55 8.10 18.49 7.59
N HIS A 56 7.51 17.48 8.24
CA HIS A 56 7.50 16.09 7.76
C HIS A 56 6.15 15.69 7.18
N HIS A 57 6.16 15.20 5.94
CA HIS A 57 4.99 14.72 5.19
C HIS A 57 4.21 13.63 5.95
N ARG A 58 2.87 13.67 5.88
CA ARG A 58 1.97 12.72 6.57
C ARG A 58 1.64 11.50 5.73
N LYS A 59 2.66 10.89 5.11
CA LYS A 59 2.53 9.66 4.33
C LYS A 59 3.82 8.85 4.39
N THR A 60 3.73 7.56 4.13
CA THR A 60 4.91 6.66 4.13
C THR A 60 5.70 6.70 2.83
N PHE A 61 5.15 7.30 1.77
CA PHE A 61 5.82 7.44 0.48
C PHE A 61 6.44 8.83 0.32
N PRO A 62 7.62 8.94 -0.31
CA PRO A 62 8.16 10.24 -0.65
C PRO A 62 7.22 10.99 -1.59
N TYR A 63 7.27 12.31 -1.53
CA TYR A 63 6.71 13.16 -2.59
C TYR A 63 7.46 12.92 -3.91
N ARG A 64 6.74 13.04 -5.03
CA ARG A 64 7.31 13.00 -6.38
C ARG A 64 6.89 14.27 -7.13
N PRO A 65 7.78 14.90 -7.91
CA PRO A 65 7.44 16.06 -8.72
C PRO A 65 6.21 15.80 -9.60
N GLY A 66 5.28 16.75 -9.61
CA GLY A 66 4.04 16.68 -10.38
C GLY A 66 2.89 15.96 -9.66
N TRP A 67 3.09 15.50 -8.42
CA TRP A 67 1.98 15.01 -7.60
C TRP A 67 1.21 16.18 -6.97
N PRO A 68 -0.11 16.00 -6.72
CA PRO A 68 -0.87 16.94 -5.92
C PRO A 68 -0.21 17.16 -4.56
N THR A 69 -0.07 18.44 -4.22
CA THR A 69 0.54 18.96 -3.01
C THR A 69 -0.40 18.83 -1.81
N GLU A 70 -1.69 18.76 -2.11
CA GLU A 70 -2.80 18.69 -1.19
C GLU A 70 -3.77 17.62 -1.69
N VAL A 71 -4.20 16.72 -0.80
CA VAL A 71 -5.29 15.76 -1.10
C VAL A 71 -6.46 16.07 -0.20
N HIS A 72 -7.62 16.21 -0.84
CA HIS A 72 -8.88 16.38 -0.15
C HIS A 72 -9.26 15.06 0.52
N VAL A 73 -9.19 15.00 1.84
CA VAL A 73 -9.79 13.91 2.63
C VAL A 73 -10.89 14.49 3.49
N TRP A 74 -11.98 13.75 3.70
CA TRP A 74 -13.04 14.22 4.60
C TRP A 74 -12.58 14.03 6.05
N PRO A 75 -12.73 15.01 6.97
CA PRO A 75 -13.26 16.38 6.79
C PRO A 75 -12.18 17.46 6.60
N TYR A 76 -10.90 17.11 6.43
CA TYR A 76 -9.78 18.05 6.39
C TYR A 76 -8.86 17.83 5.20
N LEU A 77 -8.29 18.89 4.65
CA LEU A 77 -7.29 18.76 3.59
C LEU A 77 -5.95 18.23 4.15
N LEU A 78 -5.46 17.12 3.59
CA LEU A 78 -4.19 16.52 3.95
C LEU A 78 -3.09 17.15 3.08
N ARG A 79 -2.18 17.90 3.72
CA ARG A 79 -0.96 18.40 3.05
C ARG A 79 0.05 17.28 2.86
N ILE A 80 0.47 17.10 1.62
CA ILE A 80 1.39 16.05 1.16
C ILE A 80 2.84 16.56 1.13
N GLU A 81 3.02 17.86 0.91
CA GLU A 81 4.29 18.57 0.93
C GLU A 81 4.32 19.68 1.99
N PHE A 82 5.53 20.18 2.29
CA PHE A 82 5.82 21.32 3.16
C PHE A 82 6.48 22.44 2.38
#